data_AF-A0A8W8L0I0-F1
#
_entry.id   AF-A0A8W8L0I0-F1
#
_cell.length_a   1.000
_cell.length_b   1.000
_cell.length_c   1.000
_cell.angle_alpha   90.00
_cell.angle_beta   90.00
_cell.angle_gamma   90.00
#
_symmetry.space_group_name_H-M   'P 1'
#
loop_
_entity.id
_entity.type
_entity.pdbx_description
1 polymer ?
#
loop_
_entity_poly.entity_id
_entity_poly.type
_entity_poly.pdbx_seq_one_letter_code
_entity_poly.pdbx_strand_id
1 'polypeptide(L)'
;MAAAIGQNPFNLTAAGELGAHRETMLNNELLLRTELGKPKRRGYGSPGEGFVFGRPNEARHGGADDALHGWQRTLSTTTLPFARKDKNAERDFMALNKAAVQNGLVTAGENYEFRATHDVRRKTAGSENTRARTRRIPPTMVFGISTRPSTPIFDLLEHKYQDKWLQQRRQQELANRKEETQQKRNPSKVYETRASLLRTYQNPVDPAPLWQMPKFRNSARPSLETFRSPKARELAYQNFGSDQISRKGKLGHGVYEPAVN
;
A
#
# COMPACT_ATOMS: atom_id res chain seq x y z
N MET A 1 6.47 -3.75 -44.27
CA MET A 1 6.46 -5.21 -44.33
C MET A 1 5.51 -5.58 -45.43
N ALA A 2 6.05 -5.60 -46.65
CA ALA A 2 5.39 -6.23 -47.78
C ALA A 2 4.90 -7.61 -47.34
N ALA A 3 3.59 -7.73 -47.19
CA ALA A 3 2.97 -9.03 -47.01
C ALA A 3 3.35 -9.83 -48.25
N ALA A 4 4.11 -10.89 -48.07
CA ALA A 4 4.23 -11.93 -49.08
C ALA A 4 2.83 -12.50 -49.26
N ILE A 5 2.10 -11.94 -50.23
CA ILE A 5 0.80 -12.39 -50.69
C ILE A 5 1.03 -13.81 -51.21
N GLY A 6 0.70 -14.82 -50.39
CA GLY A 6 0.72 -16.22 -50.81
C GLY A 6 1.23 -17.27 -49.82
N GLN A 7 1.72 -16.91 -48.62
CA GLN A 7 2.15 -17.92 -47.64
C GLN A 7 1.07 -18.17 -46.58
N ASN A 8 0.67 -19.45 -46.44
CA ASN A 8 -0.26 -19.90 -45.40
C ASN A 8 0.30 -19.53 -44.01
N PRO A 9 -0.43 -18.75 -43.19
CA PRO A 9 0.05 -18.28 -41.88
C PRO A 9 0.33 -19.44 -40.91
N PHE A 10 -0.24 -20.61 -41.14
CA PHE A 10 -0.09 -21.80 -40.30
C PHE A 10 1.20 -22.59 -40.55
N ASN A 11 1.97 -22.28 -41.60
CA ASN A 11 3.24 -22.95 -41.91
C ASN A 11 4.27 -22.86 -40.77
N LEU A 12 4.17 -21.80 -39.97
CA LEU A 12 5.02 -21.55 -38.81
C LEU A 12 4.50 -22.22 -37.52
N THR A 13 3.41 -22.96 -37.61
CA THR A 13 2.83 -23.73 -36.50
C THR A 13 3.40 -25.16 -36.50
N ALA A 14 3.40 -25.84 -35.36
CA ALA A 14 3.86 -27.22 -35.23
C ALA A 14 3.15 -28.19 -36.21
N ALA A 15 1.87 -27.91 -36.51
CA ALA A 15 1.08 -28.66 -37.49
C ALA A 15 1.50 -28.42 -38.96
N GLY A 16 2.17 -27.31 -39.27
CA GLY A 16 2.58 -26.96 -40.63
C GLY A 16 1.38 -26.79 -41.57
N GLU A 17 1.45 -27.40 -42.75
CA GLU A 17 0.40 -27.38 -43.80
C GLU A 17 -0.65 -28.49 -43.63
N LEU A 18 -0.45 -29.41 -42.68
CA LEU A 18 -1.28 -30.60 -42.51
C LEU A 18 -2.13 -30.51 -41.23
N GLY A 19 -3.38 -30.97 -41.33
CA GLY A 19 -4.30 -31.06 -40.21
C GLY A 19 -5.26 -29.87 -40.04
N ALA A 20 -6.02 -29.87 -38.95
CA ALA A 20 -7.01 -28.83 -38.68
C ALA A 20 -6.34 -27.56 -38.14
N HIS A 21 -6.51 -26.45 -38.85
CA HIS A 21 -6.01 -25.14 -38.43
C HIS A 21 -7.05 -24.40 -37.59
N ARG A 22 -6.63 -23.81 -36.47
CA ARG A 22 -7.44 -22.92 -35.64
C ARG A 22 -6.69 -21.61 -35.46
N GLU A 23 -7.39 -20.48 -35.54
CA GLU A 23 -6.77 -19.15 -35.37
C GLU A 23 -6.05 -19.00 -34.03
N THR A 24 -6.55 -19.65 -32.98
CA THR A 24 -5.93 -19.67 -31.65
C THR A 24 -4.53 -20.29 -31.63
N MET A 25 -4.17 -21.10 -32.63
CA MET A 25 -2.82 -21.67 -32.74
C MET A 25 -1.76 -20.61 -33.02
N LEU A 26 -2.11 -19.51 -33.71
CA LEU A 26 -1.20 -18.41 -33.99
C LEU A 26 -0.89 -17.56 -32.75
N ASN A 27 -1.76 -17.65 -31.73
CA ASN A 27 -1.63 -16.91 -30.48
C ASN A 27 -0.93 -17.71 -29.37
N ASN A 28 -0.69 -19.01 -29.58
CA ASN A 28 -0.08 -19.88 -28.57
C ASN A 28 1.42 -20.07 -28.83
N GLU A 29 2.27 -19.53 -27.95
CA GLU A 29 3.74 -19.62 -28.05
C GLU A 29 4.25 -21.06 -28.20
N LEU A 30 3.59 -22.05 -27.59
CA LEU A 30 4.02 -23.46 -27.64
C LEU A 30 3.81 -24.11 -29.01
N LEU A 31 2.84 -23.61 -29.77
CA LEU A 31 2.50 -24.15 -31.08
C LEU A 31 3.29 -23.47 -32.20
N LEU A 32 3.98 -22.36 -31.93
CA LEU A 32 4.78 -21.64 -32.90
C LEU A 32 6.21 -22.20 -32.96
N ARG A 33 6.69 -22.47 -34.17
CA ARG A 33 8.09 -22.85 -34.41
C ARG A 33 8.98 -21.63 -34.46
N THR A 34 10.21 -21.80 -34.00
CA THR A 34 11.26 -20.78 -34.13
C THR A 34 11.80 -20.76 -35.55
N GLU A 35 11.82 -19.58 -36.16
CA GLU A 35 12.43 -19.37 -37.47
C GLU A 35 13.91 -19.01 -37.31
N LEU A 36 14.76 -19.59 -38.15
CA LEU A 36 16.20 -19.25 -38.17
C LEU A 36 16.38 -17.80 -38.61
N GLY A 37 17.21 -17.04 -37.88
CA GLY A 37 17.52 -15.64 -38.20
C GLY A 37 16.43 -14.63 -37.81
N LYS A 38 15.34 -15.06 -37.16
CA LYS A 38 14.29 -14.17 -36.64
C LYS A 38 14.14 -14.31 -35.12
N PRO A 39 13.70 -13.25 -34.43
CA PRO A 39 13.43 -13.33 -33.00
C PRO A 39 12.26 -14.27 -32.70
N LYS A 40 12.27 -14.88 -31.51
CA LYS A 40 11.22 -15.80 -31.06
C LYS A 40 9.85 -15.11 -31.05
N ARG A 41 8.88 -15.68 -31.76
CA ARG A 41 7.48 -15.21 -31.76
C ARG A 41 6.77 -15.75 -30.51
N ARG A 42 6.03 -14.89 -29.81
CA ARG A 42 5.29 -15.24 -28.57
C ARG A 42 3.77 -15.36 -28.75
N GLY A 43 3.28 -15.23 -29.98
CA GLY A 43 1.84 -15.28 -30.27
C GLY A 43 1.06 -14.02 -29.86
N TYR A 44 1.74 -12.90 -29.58
CA TYR A 44 1.06 -11.62 -29.40
C TYR A 44 0.81 -10.94 -30.75
N GLY A 45 -0.41 -10.46 -30.96
CA GLY A 45 -0.72 -9.57 -32.07
C GLY A 45 0.01 -8.24 -31.88
N SER A 46 0.93 -7.91 -32.79
CA SER A 46 1.50 -6.57 -32.84
C SER A 46 0.47 -5.62 -33.45
N PRO A 47 0.35 -4.38 -32.93
CA PRO A 47 -0.31 -3.32 -33.65
C PRO A 47 0.24 -3.21 -35.08
N GLY A 48 -0.62 -2.89 -36.04
CA GLY A 48 -0.31 -2.94 -37.47
C GLY A 48 0.87 -2.07 -37.90
N GLU A 49 1.24 -2.20 -39.17
CA GLU A 49 2.35 -1.44 -39.75
C GLU A 49 2.05 0.08 -39.69
N GLY A 50 2.90 0.83 -38.98
CA GLY A 50 2.70 2.25 -38.67
C GLY A 50 2.53 2.56 -37.19
N PHE A 51 2.38 1.54 -36.33
CA PHE A 51 2.40 1.76 -34.89
C PHE A 51 3.83 1.93 -34.36
N VAL A 52 4.10 3.08 -33.77
CA VAL A 52 5.36 3.36 -33.09
C VAL A 52 5.24 2.91 -31.64
N PHE A 53 6.04 1.93 -31.24
CA PHE A 53 6.13 1.50 -29.85
C PHE A 53 6.84 2.55 -29.00
N GLY A 54 6.42 2.68 -27.75
CA GLY A 54 6.94 3.65 -26.80
C GLY A 54 5.96 4.79 -26.56
N ARG A 55 6.32 5.66 -25.61
CA ARG A 55 5.53 6.86 -25.32
C ARG A 55 6.13 8.04 -26.08
N PRO A 56 5.40 8.73 -26.96
CA PRO A 56 5.92 9.94 -27.57
C PRO A 56 6.17 10.98 -26.50
N ASN A 57 7.26 11.75 -26.64
CA ASN A 57 7.41 12.96 -25.86
C ASN A 57 6.36 13.95 -26.35
N GLU A 58 5.28 14.08 -25.59
CA GLU A 58 4.27 15.10 -25.82
C GLU A 58 4.99 16.45 -25.80
N ALA A 59 5.05 17.12 -26.95
CA ALA A 59 5.53 18.49 -27.03
C ALA A 59 4.58 19.31 -26.17
N ARG A 60 5.00 19.64 -24.95
CA ARG A 60 4.22 20.52 -24.08
C ARG A 60 3.98 21.81 -24.86
N HIS A 61 2.72 22.18 -25.02
CA HIS A 61 2.37 23.55 -25.39
C HIS A 61 2.85 24.44 -24.23
N GLY A 62 3.96 25.13 -24.45
CA GLY A 62 4.66 25.91 -23.44
C GLY A 62 6.16 25.97 -23.74
N GLY A 63 6.54 26.78 -24.72
CA GLY A 63 7.94 27.05 -25.06
C GLY A 63 8.60 28.03 -24.08
N ALA A 64 9.88 28.34 -24.29
CA ALA A 64 10.60 29.32 -23.48
C ALA A 64 9.92 30.70 -23.46
N ASP A 65 9.27 31.06 -24.57
CA ASP A 65 8.46 32.26 -24.71
C ASP A 65 7.29 32.32 -23.72
N ASP A 66 6.54 31.21 -23.59
CA ASP A 66 5.41 31.08 -22.67
C ASP A 66 5.87 31.09 -21.19
N ALA A 67 7.08 30.59 -20.93
CA ALA A 67 7.71 30.65 -19.61
C ALA A 67 8.14 32.07 -19.21
N LEU A 68 8.55 32.90 -20.18
CA LEU A 68 8.99 34.28 -19.96
C LEU A 68 7.83 35.27 -19.81
N HIS A 69 6.73 35.07 -20.54
CA HIS A 69 5.60 36.00 -20.54
C HIS A 69 4.60 35.80 -19.39
N GLY A 70 4.85 34.82 -18.53
CA GLY A 70 4.08 34.58 -17.32
C GLY A 70 2.73 33.91 -17.58
N TRP A 71 2.30 33.09 -16.61
CA TRP A 71 1.07 32.30 -16.67
C TRP A 71 -0.14 33.19 -17.02
N GLN A 72 -0.79 32.93 -18.16
CA GLN A 72 -2.02 33.63 -18.54
C GLN A 72 -3.05 33.52 -17.40
N ARG A 73 -3.39 34.67 -16.80
CA ARG A 73 -4.30 34.77 -15.63
C ARG A 73 -5.77 34.39 -15.94
N THR A 74 -6.08 33.96 -17.16
CA THR A 74 -7.42 33.58 -17.60
C THR A 74 -7.72 32.09 -17.45
N LEU A 75 -6.72 31.25 -17.13
CA LEU A 75 -6.94 29.87 -16.73
C LEU A 75 -7.09 29.82 -15.21
N SER A 76 -8.33 29.86 -14.76
CA SER A 76 -8.69 29.56 -13.38
C SER A 76 -8.05 28.24 -12.96
N THR A 77 -7.31 28.27 -11.86
CA THR A 77 -7.15 27.17 -10.90
C THR A 77 -6.79 25.78 -11.49
N THR A 78 -5.54 25.37 -11.27
CA THR A 78 -4.95 24.02 -11.46
C THR A 78 -4.18 23.79 -12.78
N THR A 79 -2.93 24.21 -12.80
CA THR A 79 -1.98 23.90 -13.88
C THR A 79 -0.77 23.10 -13.37
N LEU A 80 -1.03 22.08 -12.54
CA LEU A 80 -0.20 20.88 -12.62
C LEU A 80 -0.76 20.07 -13.80
N PRO A 81 0.04 19.65 -14.78
CA PRO A 81 -0.42 18.93 -15.98
C PRO A 81 -0.85 17.49 -15.67
N PHE A 82 -0.90 17.13 -14.40
CA PHE A 82 -1.74 16.06 -13.95
C PHE A 82 -3.11 16.68 -13.70
N ALA A 83 -3.96 16.68 -14.72
CA ALA A 83 -5.36 16.37 -14.46
C ALA A 83 -5.29 15.08 -13.63
N ARG A 84 -5.37 15.21 -12.30
CA ARG A 84 -5.59 14.07 -11.44
C ARG A 84 -6.87 13.53 -12.06
N LYS A 85 -6.79 12.38 -12.74
CA LYS A 85 -7.99 11.60 -12.99
C LYS A 85 -8.62 11.56 -11.62
N ASP A 86 -9.70 12.31 -11.43
CA ASP A 86 -10.38 12.34 -10.16
C ASP A 86 -10.65 10.88 -9.92
N LYS A 87 -9.92 10.32 -8.95
CA LYS A 87 -10.08 8.92 -8.61
C LYS A 87 -11.49 8.93 -8.05
N ASN A 88 -12.45 8.54 -8.89
CA ASN A 88 -13.84 8.45 -8.50
C ASN A 88 -13.83 7.77 -7.15
N ALA A 89 -14.33 8.46 -6.14
CA ALA A 89 -14.25 7.95 -4.79
C ALA A 89 -14.83 6.54 -4.77
N GLU A 90 -14.34 5.69 -3.87
CA GLU A 90 -14.85 4.33 -3.76
C GLU A 90 -16.37 4.36 -3.56
N ARG A 91 -17.08 3.41 -4.16
CA ARG A 91 -18.54 3.30 -3.99
C ARG A 91 -18.86 3.05 -2.52
N ASP A 92 -19.89 3.70 -2.01
CA ASP A 92 -20.36 3.52 -0.64
C ASP A 92 -21.38 2.39 -0.57
N PHE A 93 -20.89 1.16 -0.41
CA PHE A 93 -21.76 -0.01 -0.31
C PHE A 93 -22.68 0.01 0.91
N MET A 94 -22.33 0.73 1.99
CA MET A 94 -23.20 0.81 3.18
C MET A 94 -24.41 1.70 2.90
N ALA A 95 -24.18 2.89 2.34
CA ALA A 95 -25.26 3.80 1.95
C ALA A 95 -26.15 3.17 0.87
N LEU A 96 -25.54 2.48 -0.09
CA LEU A 96 -26.25 1.82 -1.18
C LEU A 96 -27.09 0.64 -0.66
N ASN A 97 -26.54 -0.22 0.20
CA ASN A 97 -27.31 -1.31 0.82
C ASN A 97 -28.45 -0.79 1.69
N LYS A 98 -28.23 0.29 2.44
CA LYS A 98 -29.28 0.94 3.22
C LYS A 98 -30.42 1.42 2.32
N ALA A 99 -30.11 2.06 1.20
CA ALA A 99 -31.10 2.51 0.23
C ALA A 99 -31.83 1.34 -0.44
N ALA A 100 -31.13 0.25 -0.77
CA ALA A 100 -31.74 -0.96 -1.32
C ALA A 100 -32.81 -1.53 -0.36
N VAL A 101 -32.46 -1.67 0.92
CA VAL A 101 -33.38 -2.16 1.96
C VAL A 101 -34.55 -1.20 2.17
N GLN A 102 -34.33 0.12 2.11
CA GLN A 102 -35.41 1.12 2.18
C GLN A 102 -36.40 1.02 1.02
N ASN A 103 -35.95 0.57 -0.16
CA ASN A 103 -36.79 0.31 -1.32
C ASN A 103 -37.38 -1.11 -1.33
N GLY A 104 -37.21 -1.88 -0.25
CA GLY A 104 -37.74 -3.25 -0.14
C GLY A 104 -36.93 -4.30 -0.91
N LEU A 105 -35.75 -3.97 -1.42
CA LEU A 105 -34.86 -4.90 -2.14
C LEU A 105 -34.00 -5.67 -1.14
N VAL A 106 -34.30 -6.96 -0.96
CA VAL A 106 -33.67 -7.82 0.05
C VAL A 106 -32.89 -8.97 -0.61
N THR A 107 -33.16 -9.26 -1.88
CA THR A 107 -32.49 -10.35 -2.61
C THR A 107 -31.12 -9.90 -3.13
N ALA A 108 -30.17 -10.83 -3.21
CA ALA A 108 -28.81 -10.53 -3.69
C ALA A 108 -28.79 -10.02 -5.15
N GLY A 109 -29.64 -10.57 -6.03
CA GLY A 109 -29.76 -10.15 -7.42
C GLY A 109 -30.29 -8.72 -7.55
N GLU A 110 -31.38 -8.41 -6.84
CA GLU A 110 -31.95 -7.06 -6.77
C GLU A 110 -30.92 -6.03 -6.26
N ASN A 111 -30.14 -6.40 -5.25
CA ASN A 111 -29.10 -5.53 -4.71
C ASN A 111 -27.96 -5.30 -5.72
N TYR A 112 -27.62 -6.31 -6.54
CA TYR A 112 -26.66 -6.16 -7.63
C TYR A 112 -27.16 -5.20 -8.71
N GLU A 113 -28.42 -5.35 -9.14
CA GLU A 113 -29.06 -4.46 -10.12
C GLU A 113 -29.18 -3.03 -9.58
N PHE A 114 -29.57 -2.89 -8.32
CA PHE A 114 -29.67 -1.60 -7.64
C PHE A 114 -28.31 -0.90 -7.53
N ARG A 115 -27.21 -1.64 -7.33
CA ARG A 115 -25.83 -1.12 -7.37
C ARG A 115 -25.35 -0.74 -8.77
N ALA A 116 -25.90 -1.33 -9.82
CA ALA A 116 -25.57 -1.00 -11.20
C ALA A 116 -26.24 0.30 -11.65
N THR A 117 -27.45 0.57 -11.16
CA THR A 117 -28.25 1.74 -11.52
C THR A 117 -28.01 2.96 -10.62
N HIS A 118 -27.65 2.75 -9.36
CA HIS A 118 -27.42 3.83 -8.39
C HIS A 118 -25.93 3.98 -8.04
N ASP A 119 -25.32 5.12 -8.41
CA ASP A 119 -23.92 5.40 -8.10
C ASP A 119 -23.78 6.29 -6.85
N VAL A 120 -23.65 5.67 -5.67
CA VAL A 120 -23.36 6.37 -4.41
C VAL A 120 -21.89 6.23 -4.07
N ARG A 121 -21.21 7.35 -3.83
CA ARG A 121 -19.74 7.44 -3.65
C ARG A 121 -19.41 7.90 -2.24
N ARG A 122 -18.36 7.33 -1.63
CA ARG A 122 -17.89 7.74 -0.30
C ARG A 122 -17.36 9.16 -0.38
N LYS A 123 -17.81 10.03 0.52
CA LYS A 123 -17.21 11.35 0.69
C LYS A 123 -15.76 11.14 1.18
N THR A 124 -14.78 11.69 0.46
CA THR A 124 -13.39 11.67 0.95
C THR A 124 -13.32 12.55 2.19
N ALA A 125 -12.79 11.99 3.29
CA ALA A 125 -12.54 12.73 4.52
C ALA A 125 -11.55 13.88 4.23
N GLY A 126 -12.07 15.07 3.97
CA GLY A 126 -11.31 16.24 3.51
C GLY A 126 -12.07 17.15 2.54
N SER A 127 -13.13 16.67 1.88
CA SER A 127 -13.87 17.47 0.90
C SER A 127 -14.78 18.54 1.53
N GLU A 128 -15.36 18.27 2.70
CA GLU A 128 -16.45 19.13 3.25
C GLU A 128 -15.91 20.37 3.99
N ASN A 129 -14.68 20.33 4.50
CA ASN A 129 -14.08 21.42 5.28
C ASN A 129 -12.82 22.05 4.64
N THR A 130 -12.43 21.62 3.45
CA THR A 130 -11.27 22.18 2.74
C THR A 130 -11.66 22.77 1.40
N ARG A 131 -12.82 23.45 1.33
CA ARG A 131 -12.84 24.67 0.51
C ARG A 131 -11.72 25.50 1.09
N ALA A 132 -10.57 25.49 0.40
CA ALA A 132 -9.44 26.31 0.73
C ALA A 132 -10.00 27.72 0.88
N ARG A 133 -10.19 28.15 2.13
CA ARG A 133 -10.16 29.58 2.42
C ARG A 133 -8.75 29.93 2.00
N THR A 134 -8.59 30.32 0.74
CA THR A 134 -7.43 31.04 0.26
C THR A 134 -7.48 32.30 1.11
N ARG A 135 -6.85 32.24 2.30
CA ARG A 135 -6.74 33.39 3.17
C ARG A 135 -6.07 34.42 2.29
N ARG A 136 -6.79 35.48 1.93
CA ARG A 136 -6.26 36.56 1.11
C ARG A 136 -5.07 37.09 1.90
N ILE A 137 -3.87 36.79 1.43
CA ILE A 137 -2.65 37.16 2.10
C ILE A 137 -2.53 38.69 1.95
N PRO A 138 -2.48 39.45 3.06
CA PRO A 138 -2.32 40.89 2.99
C PRO A 138 -1.02 41.26 2.24
N PRO A 139 -0.97 42.36 1.48
CA PRO A 139 0.23 42.80 0.77
C PRO A 139 1.44 43.08 1.69
N THR A 140 1.20 43.30 2.98
CA THR A 140 2.22 43.51 4.01
C THR A 140 2.73 42.21 4.64
N MET A 141 2.21 41.05 4.23
CA MET A 141 2.63 39.78 4.81
C MET A 141 4.01 39.40 4.30
N VAL A 142 5.00 39.45 5.19
CA VAL A 142 6.35 38.97 4.93
C VAL A 142 6.38 37.46 5.11
N PHE A 143 6.91 36.74 4.13
CA PHE A 143 7.14 35.30 4.21
C PHE A 143 8.57 35.04 4.69
N GLY A 144 8.70 34.19 5.71
CA GLY A 144 9.98 33.83 6.28
C GLY A 144 9.79 33.13 7.62
N ILE A 145 10.78 32.35 8.05
CA ILE A 145 10.83 31.81 9.41
C ILE A 145 11.32 32.96 10.29
N SER A 146 10.44 33.53 11.12
CA SER A 146 10.87 34.46 12.17
C SER A 146 11.99 33.80 12.96
N THR A 147 13.11 34.51 13.14
CA THR A 147 14.21 34.02 13.95
C THR A 147 13.66 33.71 15.34
N ARG A 148 13.74 32.43 15.73
CA ARG A 148 13.33 32.02 17.08
C ARG A 148 14.15 32.88 18.04
N PRO A 149 13.52 33.67 18.92
CA PRO A 149 14.28 34.45 19.89
C PRO A 149 15.18 33.47 20.66
N SER A 150 16.44 33.85 20.85
CA SER A 150 17.35 33.10 21.71
C SER A 150 16.71 32.95 23.09
N THR A 151 17.09 31.91 23.83
CA THR A 151 16.69 31.76 25.23
C THR A 151 17.00 33.07 25.96
N PRO A 152 16.00 33.79 26.49
CA PRO A 152 16.21 35.11 27.06
C PRO A 152 17.23 35.00 28.20
N ILE A 153 18.36 35.69 28.07
CA ILE A 153 19.48 35.58 29.01
C ILE A 153 19.08 35.90 30.44
N PHE A 154 18.11 36.79 30.62
CA PHE A 154 17.54 37.15 31.92
C PHE A 154 16.94 35.94 32.65
N ASP A 155 16.19 35.09 31.95
CA ASP A 155 15.60 33.88 32.56
C ASP A 155 16.67 32.84 32.95
N LEU A 156 17.84 32.88 32.32
CA LEU A 156 18.99 32.05 32.70
C LEU A 156 19.69 32.61 33.94
N LEU A 157 19.90 33.93 33.99
CA LEU A 157 20.52 34.62 35.13
C LEU A 157 19.66 34.55 36.39
N GLU A 158 18.33 34.61 36.26
CA GLU A 158 17.38 34.48 37.36
C GLU A 158 17.06 33.03 37.74
N HIS A 159 17.71 32.04 37.11
CA HIS A 159 17.46 30.61 37.36
C HIS A 159 16.00 30.14 37.17
N LYS A 160 15.18 30.88 36.40
CA LYS A 160 13.75 30.57 36.22
C LYS A 160 13.48 29.17 35.69
N TYR A 161 14.40 28.60 34.89
CA TYR A 161 14.27 27.24 34.38
C TYR A 161 14.48 26.17 35.46
N GLN A 162 15.39 26.43 36.40
CA GLN A 162 15.57 25.57 37.57
C GLN A 162 14.31 25.62 38.45
N ASP A 163 13.75 26.81 38.69
CA ASP A 163 12.53 26.97 39.47
C ASP A 163 11.32 26.28 38.83
N LYS A 164 11.16 26.44 37.51
CA LYS A 164 10.13 25.71 36.74
C LYS A 164 10.30 24.21 36.86
N TRP A 165 11.52 23.71 36.77
CA TRP A 165 11.81 22.27 36.90
C TRP A 165 11.49 21.77 38.32
N LEU A 166 11.89 22.50 39.36
CA LEU A 166 11.57 22.16 40.74
C LEU A 166 10.05 22.19 41.00
N GLN A 167 9.35 23.17 40.44
CA GLN A 167 7.89 23.26 40.54
C GLN A 167 7.20 22.10 39.84
N GLN A 168 7.65 21.74 38.63
CA GLN A 168 7.13 20.59 37.88
C GLN A 168 7.38 19.29 38.64
N ARG A 169 8.59 19.11 39.21
CA ARG A 169 8.92 17.94 40.03
C ARG A 169 8.03 17.84 41.26
N ARG A 170 7.79 18.95 41.96
CA ARG A 170 6.86 19.02 43.10
C ARG A 170 5.43 18.68 42.68
N GLN A 171 4.98 19.17 41.54
CA GLN A 171 3.65 18.84 41.00
C GLN A 171 3.52 17.35 40.66
N GLN A 172 4.55 16.76 40.04
CA GLN A 172 4.59 15.33 39.74
C GLN A 172 4.59 14.48 41.02
N GLU A 173 5.38 14.85 42.03
CA GLU A 173 5.40 14.15 43.31
C GLU A 173 4.03 14.22 44.01
N LEU A 174 3.38 15.39 43.99
CA LEU A 174 2.03 15.55 44.52
C LEU A 174 1.00 14.73 43.74
N ALA A 175 1.12 14.63 42.42
CA ALA A 175 0.26 13.81 41.57
C ALA A 175 0.45 12.31 41.90
N ASN A 176 1.68 11.82 41.93
CA ASN A 176 2.01 10.43 42.28
C ASN A 176 1.50 10.09 43.69
N ARG A 177 1.69 10.97 44.67
CA ARG A 177 1.18 10.77 46.04
C ARG A 177 -0.36 10.73 46.09
N LYS A 178 -1.04 11.54 45.26
CA LYS A 178 -2.50 11.47 45.12
C LYS A 178 -2.93 10.16 44.46
N GLU A 179 -2.24 9.70 43.43
CA GLU A 179 -2.53 8.41 42.79
C GLU A 179 -2.30 7.23 43.74
N GLU A 180 -1.19 7.22 44.48
CA GLU A 180 -0.92 6.21 45.50
C GLU A 180 -1.97 6.19 46.60
N THR A 181 -2.38 7.36 47.10
CA THR A 181 -3.42 7.45 48.14
C THR A 181 -4.78 7.02 47.60
N GLN A 182 -5.11 7.30 46.33
CA GLN A 182 -6.32 6.76 45.69
C GLN A 182 -6.23 5.25 45.49
N GLN A 183 -5.09 4.72 45.02
CA GLN A 183 -4.89 3.27 44.87
C GLN A 183 -5.01 2.53 46.22
N LYS A 184 -4.43 3.08 47.29
CA LYS A 184 -4.55 2.53 48.67
C LYS A 184 -5.97 2.65 49.21
N ARG A 185 -6.75 3.62 48.75
CA ARG A 185 -8.16 3.86 49.12
C ARG A 185 -9.16 3.19 48.17
N ASN A 186 -8.75 2.20 47.37
CA ASN A 186 -9.67 1.37 46.60
C ASN A 186 -10.04 0.10 47.41
N PRO A 187 -11.02 0.16 48.32
CA PRO A 187 -11.45 -1.02 49.10
C PRO A 187 -12.11 -2.09 48.23
N SER A 188 -12.42 -1.80 46.95
CA SER A 188 -13.03 -2.77 46.03
C SER A 188 -12.03 -3.65 45.29
N LYS A 189 -10.72 -3.35 45.34
CA LYS A 189 -9.70 -4.17 44.68
C LYS A 189 -9.30 -5.30 45.61
N VAL A 190 -10.09 -6.36 45.61
CA VAL A 190 -9.74 -7.63 46.25
C VAL A 190 -8.38 -8.08 45.70
N TYR A 191 -7.40 -8.27 46.58
CA TYR A 191 -6.11 -8.82 46.17
C TYR A 191 -6.33 -10.22 45.62
N GLU A 192 -5.96 -10.45 44.37
CA GLU A 192 -6.02 -11.78 43.79
C GLU A 192 -5.03 -12.69 44.52
N THR A 193 -5.52 -13.83 45.00
CA THR A 193 -4.65 -14.86 45.55
C THR A 193 -3.82 -15.49 44.43
N ARG A 194 -2.68 -16.12 44.78
CA ARG A 194 -1.84 -16.86 43.80
C ARG A 194 -2.66 -17.88 42.99
N ALA A 195 -3.68 -18.47 43.60
CA ALA A 195 -4.58 -19.39 42.90
C ALA A 195 -5.47 -18.70 41.86
N SER A 196 -5.97 -17.49 42.13
CA SER A 196 -6.70 -16.66 41.14
C SER A 196 -5.81 -16.29 39.97
N LEU A 197 -4.58 -15.83 40.27
CA LEU A 197 -3.59 -15.48 39.26
C LEU A 197 -3.24 -16.66 38.35
N LEU A 198 -3.04 -17.85 38.93
CA LEU A 198 -2.77 -19.07 38.16
C LEU A 198 -3.99 -19.59 37.39
N ARG A 199 -5.21 -19.18 37.77
CA ARG A 199 -6.44 -19.52 37.02
C ARG A 199 -6.60 -18.66 35.77
N THR A 200 -6.17 -17.41 35.81
CA THR A 200 -6.25 -16.46 34.70
C THR A 200 -5.02 -16.47 33.81
N TYR A 201 -3.86 -16.79 34.37
CA TYR A 201 -2.60 -16.89 33.64
C TYR A 201 -2.55 -18.18 32.83
N GLN A 202 -2.75 -18.08 31.52
CA GLN A 202 -2.36 -19.13 30.60
C GLN A 202 -0.87 -18.99 30.30
N ASN A 203 -0.10 -20.07 30.52
CA ASN A 203 1.24 -20.14 29.96
C ASN A 203 1.13 -19.85 28.46
N PRO A 204 1.97 -18.96 27.91
CA PRO A 204 1.98 -18.74 26.46
C PRO A 204 2.28 -20.07 25.79
N VAL A 205 1.26 -20.66 25.17
CA VAL A 205 1.40 -21.87 24.37
C VAL A 205 1.81 -21.41 22.99
N ASP A 206 2.90 -21.99 22.46
CA ASP A 206 3.29 -21.76 21.08
C ASP A 206 2.08 -22.00 20.18
N PRO A 207 1.75 -21.08 19.26
CA PRO A 207 0.57 -21.20 18.44
C PRO A 207 0.59 -22.54 17.71
N ALA A 208 -0.55 -23.24 17.72
CA ALA A 208 -0.67 -24.53 17.07
C ALA A 208 -0.14 -24.42 15.62
N PRO A 209 0.72 -25.35 15.17
CA PRO A 209 1.28 -25.28 13.84
C PRO A 209 0.15 -25.29 12.81
N LEU A 210 0.32 -24.52 11.73
CA LEU A 210 -0.68 -24.47 10.67
C LEU A 210 -1.00 -25.90 10.16
N TRP A 211 -2.26 -26.12 9.79
CA TRP A 211 -2.68 -27.38 9.22
C TRP A 211 -1.84 -27.69 7.97
N GLN A 212 -1.27 -28.89 7.93
CA GLN A 212 -0.49 -29.39 6.80
C GLN A 212 -0.95 -30.81 6.50
N MET A 213 -1.09 -31.13 5.21
CA MET A 213 -1.47 -32.48 4.78
C MET A 213 -0.42 -33.52 5.24
N PRO A 214 -0.83 -34.75 5.60
CA PRO A 214 0.10 -35.81 6.01
C PRO A 214 1.24 -36.07 5.01
N LYS A 215 0.94 -35.97 3.70
CA LYS A 215 1.95 -36.13 2.65
C LYS A 215 3.07 -35.08 2.69
N PHE A 216 2.78 -33.88 3.18
CA PHE A 216 3.79 -32.83 3.31
C PHE A 216 4.53 -32.89 4.64
N ARG A 217 3.93 -33.48 5.68
CA ARG A 217 4.60 -33.72 6.97
C ARG A 217 5.55 -34.92 6.91
N ASN A 218 5.08 -36.04 6.33
CA ASN A 218 5.74 -37.33 6.46
C ASN A 218 6.56 -37.70 5.21
N SER A 219 6.08 -37.34 4.01
CA SER A 219 6.67 -37.80 2.75
C SER A 219 7.32 -36.71 1.90
N ALA A 220 7.20 -35.44 2.25
CA ALA A 220 7.88 -34.37 1.52
C ALA A 220 9.35 -34.30 1.95
N ARG A 221 10.18 -35.09 1.26
CA ARG A 221 11.63 -34.91 1.29
C ARG A 221 12.04 -34.01 0.13
N PRO A 222 13.06 -33.15 0.29
CA PRO A 222 13.64 -32.42 -0.82
C PRO A 222 14.07 -33.41 -1.90
N SER A 223 13.70 -33.17 -3.16
CA SER A 223 14.18 -33.98 -4.28
C SER A 223 15.68 -33.79 -4.52
N LEU A 224 16.25 -32.69 -4.03
CA LEU A 224 17.65 -32.31 -4.15
C LEU A 224 18.09 -31.72 -2.80
N GLU A 225 19.12 -32.30 -2.19
CA GLU A 225 19.83 -31.68 -1.07
C GLU A 225 21.14 -31.06 -1.59
N THR A 226 21.15 -29.74 -1.73
CA THR A 226 22.29 -28.99 -2.29
C THR A 226 23.31 -28.56 -1.23
N PHE A 227 23.02 -28.78 0.06
CA PHE A 227 23.94 -28.45 1.15
C PHE A 227 25.02 -29.51 1.28
N ARG A 228 26.27 -29.06 1.49
CA ARG A 228 27.44 -29.96 1.64
C ARG A 228 27.41 -30.81 2.92
N SER A 229 26.74 -30.32 3.98
CA SER A 229 26.56 -31.05 5.24
C SER A 229 25.30 -30.59 5.98
N PRO A 230 24.74 -31.41 6.89
CA PRO A 230 23.58 -31.03 7.71
C PRO A 230 23.84 -29.78 8.56
N LYS A 231 25.05 -29.66 9.11
CA LYS A 231 25.47 -28.49 9.88
C LYS A 231 25.52 -27.22 9.03
N ALA A 232 25.97 -27.33 7.77
CA ALA A 232 25.96 -26.19 6.85
C ALA A 232 24.53 -25.75 6.51
N ARG A 233 23.58 -26.70 6.44
CA ARG A 233 22.16 -26.39 6.25
C ARG A 233 21.59 -25.60 7.43
N GLU A 234 21.86 -26.03 8.66
CA GLU A 234 21.40 -25.32 9.87
C GLU A 234 21.97 -23.91 9.96
N LEU A 235 23.27 -23.75 9.73
CA LEU A 235 23.93 -22.43 9.70
C LEU A 235 23.35 -21.52 8.61
N ALA A 236 23.08 -22.05 7.41
CA ALA A 236 22.47 -21.27 6.34
C ALA A 236 21.08 -20.76 6.72
N TYR A 237 20.25 -21.57 7.38
CA TYR A 237 18.94 -21.13 7.86
C TYR A 237 19.02 -20.12 9.01
N GLN A 238 20.00 -20.26 9.91
CA GLN A 238 20.25 -19.27 10.96
C GLN A 238 20.68 -17.92 10.36
N ASN A 239 21.64 -17.93 9.43
CA ASN A 239 22.09 -16.72 8.74
C ASN A 239 20.96 -16.06 7.95
N PHE A 240 20.15 -16.85 7.26
CA PHE A 240 18.96 -16.36 6.55
C PHE A 240 17.95 -15.70 7.50
N GLY A 241 17.76 -16.26 8.70
CA GLY A 241 16.93 -15.64 9.74
C GLY A 241 17.50 -14.32 10.25
N SER A 242 18.83 -14.21 10.39
CA SER A 242 19.48 -12.96 10.80
C SER A 242 19.47 -11.87 9.72
N ASP A 243 19.44 -12.27 8.45
CA ASP A 243 19.38 -11.37 7.28
C ASP A 243 17.92 -10.99 6.91
N GLN A 244 16.94 -11.50 7.66
CA GLN A 244 15.54 -11.24 7.38
C GLN A 244 15.21 -9.76 7.63
N ILE A 245 14.79 -9.07 6.57
CA ILE A 245 14.32 -7.68 6.60
C ILE A 245 13.05 -7.60 7.48
N SER A 246 12.75 -6.43 8.04
CA SER A 246 11.58 -6.10 8.91
C SER A 246 10.19 -6.26 8.25
N ARG A 247 10.03 -7.18 7.31
CA ARG A 247 8.78 -7.52 6.64
C ARG A 247 8.22 -8.82 7.20
N LYS A 248 6.90 -8.87 7.35
CA LYS A 248 6.17 -10.05 7.78
C LYS A 248 6.43 -11.23 6.83
N GLY A 249 6.65 -12.40 7.40
CA GLY A 249 6.77 -13.66 6.68
C GLY A 249 8.20 -14.06 6.34
N LYS A 250 8.43 -15.38 6.32
CA LYS A 250 9.75 -16.03 6.23
C LYS A 250 10.57 -15.65 4.99
N LEU A 251 9.95 -15.15 3.93
CA LEU A 251 10.62 -14.80 2.66
C LEU A 251 10.62 -13.28 2.38
N GLY A 252 10.26 -12.44 3.37
CA GLY A 252 10.28 -10.99 3.21
C GLY A 252 9.25 -10.43 2.21
N HIS A 253 8.27 -11.24 1.79
CA HIS A 253 7.23 -10.87 0.83
C HIS A 253 6.00 -10.19 1.47
N GLY A 254 5.97 -10.02 2.80
CA GLY A 254 4.85 -9.39 3.50
C GLY A 254 5.02 -7.90 3.76
N VAL A 255 4.06 -7.37 4.51
CA VAL A 255 3.99 -5.96 4.94
C VAL A 255 5.08 -5.68 5.98
N TYR A 256 5.62 -4.46 6.02
CA TYR A 256 6.53 -4.04 7.08
C TYR A 256 5.91 -4.26 8.47
N GLU A 257 6.70 -4.81 9.38
CA GLU A 257 6.34 -4.88 10.78
C GLU A 257 6.43 -3.48 11.40
N PRO A 258 5.44 -3.08 12.22
CA PRO A 258 5.53 -1.84 12.97
C PRO A 258 6.76 -1.91 13.90
N ALA A 259 7.44 -0.78 14.07
CA ALA A 259 8.52 -0.68 15.05
C ALA A 259 7.97 -1.08 16.42
N VAL A 260 8.61 -2.07 17.05
CA VAL A 260 8.31 -2.44 18.43
C VAL A 260 8.93 -1.35 19.31
N ASN A 261 8.07 -0.58 20.00
CA ASN A 261 8.48 0.38 21.02
C ASN A 261 8.87 -0.34 22.32
#